data_AF-A0A954WRJ6-F1
#
_entry.id   AF-A0A954WRJ6-F1
#
_cell.length_a   1.000
_cell.length_b   1.000
_cell.length_c   1.000
_cell.angle_alpha   90.00
_cell.angle_beta   90.00
_cell.angle_gamma   90.00
#
_symmetry.space_group_name_H-M   'P 1'
#
loop_
_entity.id
_entity.type
_entity.pdbx_description
1 polymer ?
#
loop_
_entity_poly.entity_id
_entity_poly.type
_entity_poly.pdbx_seq_one_letter_code
_entity_poly.pdbx_strand_id
1 'polypeptide(L)'
;MPKVLLLFLLVTVGCSQKNSNPRAGKAPEEPAQDNKEHASQQPHRIEAEHLPNPVHIHAKVISGGQPEGDEAFKELQSLGVKTVISVDAMRPDVETARNYGLRYVHLPHGYDGVPDERVKELAKAVRDLDGPIYIHCHHGKHRSPTAATVACVAAGLVPKTQSEAILELAGTNLNYRGLYEAARNVKPLEAALLDELEVDFRETAEVRPIAEAMVAMGHTHDHLKWIAAAGWHRPADHPDLEPAHEALLMREHFTELLRTDYLQEEPEKFRRLLQDSEKAAQGLEDALRAWTPTSATAEPPETITRLAVSISANCQSCHETFRDIPLGEK
;
A
#
# COMPACT_ATOMS: atom_id res chain seq x y z
N MET A 1 -66.15 23.31 -79.85
CA MET A 1 -64.74 22.84 -79.80
C MET A 1 -64.42 22.44 -78.36
N PRO A 2 -63.65 21.35 -78.17
CA PRO A 2 -63.69 20.42 -77.01
C PRO A 2 -62.81 20.92 -75.84
N LYS A 3 -62.87 20.41 -74.59
CA LYS A 3 -62.62 19.04 -74.07
C LYS A 3 -63.18 18.98 -72.62
N VAL A 4 -63.99 18.00 -72.20
CA VAL A 4 -63.65 16.59 -71.80
C VAL A 4 -62.75 16.61 -70.54
N LEU A 5 -62.99 15.98 -69.38
CA LEU A 5 -63.84 14.87 -68.87
C LEU A 5 -63.78 14.96 -67.31
N LEU A 6 -64.88 14.88 -66.54
CA LEU A 6 -65.39 13.67 -65.81
C LEU A 6 -64.33 13.01 -64.87
N LEU A 7 -64.57 12.66 -63.61
CA LEU A 7 -65.73 11.93 -63.09
C LEU A 7 -65.77 11.93 -61.54
N PHE A 8 -67.00 11.93 -61.03
CA PHE A 8 -67.50 11.78 -59.65
C PHE A 8 -67.24 10.40 -58.98
N LEU A 9 -67.23 10.35 -57.65
CA LEU A 9 -68.13 9.58 -56.72
C LEU A 9 -67.51 9.64 -55.30
N LEU A 10 -68.07 10.17 -54.20
CA LEU A 10 -69.36 10.07 -53.48
C LEU A 10 -69.50 8.83 -52.56
N VAL A 11 -70.13 9.05 -51.38
CA VAL A 11 -70.60 8.11 -50.31
C VAL A 11 -69.60 7.96 -49.14
N THR A 12 -69.76 8.40 -47.86
CA THR A 12 -70.80 8.70 -46.84
C THR A 12 -70.85 7.68 -45.69
N VAL A 13 -70.96 8.19 -44.44
CA VAL A 13 -71.46 7.56 -43.18
C VAL A 13 -70.55 6.49 -42.54
N GLY A 14 -70.34 6.35 -41.23
CA GLY A 14 -70.80 7.02 -40.00
C GLY A 14 -70.38 6.19 -38.77
N CYS A 15 -70.43 6.82 -37.59
CA CYS A 15 -70.58 6.34 -36.20
C CYS A 15 -69.91 5.02 -35.69
N SER A 16 -69.28 5.07 -34.51
CA SER A 16 -69.92 4.64 -33.24
C SER A 16 -68.91 4.30 -32.11
N GLN A 17 -69.38 4.49 -30.87
CA GLN A 17 -68.75 4.36 -29.55
C GLN A 17 -68.41 2.93 -29.11
N LYS A 18 -67.51 2.82 -28.10
CA LYS A 18 -67.53 1.96 -26.87
C LYS A 18 -66.08 1.77 -26.37
N ASN A 19 -65.72 1.58 -25.11
CA ASN A 19 -66.30 1.70 -23.77
C ASN A 19 -65.15 1.41 -22.77
N SER A 20 -65.33 1.79 -21.49
CA SER A 20 -64.74 1.22 -20.25
C SER A 20 -63.22 1.33 -19.91
N ASN A 21 -62.90 2.31 -19.04
CA ASN A 21 -62.41 2.23 -17.63
C ASN A 21 -61.09 1.48 -17.26
N PRO A 22 -60.48 1.70 -16.07
CA PRO A 22 -59.20 2.40 -15.91
C PRO A 22 -58.07 1.49 -15.37
N ARG A 23 -56.81 1.80 -15.69
CA ARG A 23 -55.63 1.10 -15.14
C ARG A 23 -54.91 1.96 -14.11
N ALA A 24 -54.70 1.34 -12.95
CA ALA A 24 -54.00 1.85 -11.79
C ALA A 24 -52.60 2.40 -12.12
N GLY A 25 -52.21 3.45 -11.39
CA GLY A 25 -50.94 4.15 -11.55
C GLY A 25 -49.72 3.29 -11.20
N LYS A 26 -48.71 3.38 -12.07
CA LYS A 26 -47.33 3.01 -11.77
C LYS A 26 -46.61 4.26 -11.22
N ALA A 27 -45.93 4.11 -10.09
CA ALA A 27 -44.96 5.09 -9.59
C ALA A 27 -43.76 5.21 -10.56
N PRO A 28 -43.04 6.34 -10.60
CA PRO A 28 -41.91 6.53 -11.50
C PRO A 28 -40.69 5.72 -11.02
N GLU A 29 -40.16 4.85 -11.89
CA GLU A 29 -38.83 4.26 -11.75
C GLU A 29 -37.78 5.37 -11.98
N GLU A 30 -36.95 5.65 -10.96
CA GLU A 30 -35.68 6.36 -11.13
C GLU A 30 -34.70 5.50 -11.94
N PRO A 31 -33.93 6.07 -12.88
CA PRO A 31 -33.03 5.30 -13.70
C PRO A 31 -31.79 4.87 -12.90
N ALA A 32 -31.67 3.57 -12.70
CA ALA A 32 -30.45 2.88 -12.32
C ALA A 32 -29.42 2.99 -13.46
N GLN A 33 -28.73 4.13 -13.55
CA GLN A 33 -27.63 4.37 -14.48
C GLN A 33 -26.49 5.10 -13.76
N ASP A 34 -25.78 4.39 -12.89
CA ASP A 34 -24.43 4.84 -12.48
C ASP A 34 -23.49 3.71 -12.00
N ASN A 35 -23.95 2.47 -11.94
CA ASN A 35 -23.18 1.38 -11.31
C ASN A 35 -22.52 0.40 -12.31
N LYS A 36 -22.35 0.79 -13.58
CA LYS A 36 -21.76 -0.08 -14.62
C LYS A 36 -20.47 0.45 -15.25
N GLU A 37 -20.07 1.69 -14.98
CA GLU A 37 -18.92 2.31 -15.65
C GLU A 37 -17.59 2.12 -14.88
N HIS A 38 -17.64 1.68 -13.62
CA HIS A 38 -16.46 1.48 -12.78
C HIS A 38 -15.85 0.06 -12.82
N ALA A 39 -16.49 -0.92 -13.46
CA ALA A 39 -16.11 -2.33 -13.36
C ALA A 39 -15.07 -2.82 -14.40
N SER A 40 -14.51 -1.95 -15.25
CA SER A 40 -13.71 -2.40 -16.42
C SER A 40 -12.35 -1.74 -16.62
N GLN A 41 -11.84 -0.96 -15.68
CA GLN A 41 -10.51 -0.37 -15.84
C GLN A 41 -9.43 -1.36 -15.40
N GLN A 42 -8.45 -1.61 -16.28
CA GLN A 42 -7.26 -2.38 -15.92
C GLN A 42 -6.49 -1.65 -14.80
N PRO A 43 -5.74 -2.39 -13.97
CA PRO A 43 -4.87 -1.78 -12.97
C PRO A 43 -3.93 -0.76 -13.62
N HIS A 44 -3.83 0.42 -13.04
CA HIS A 44 -3.01 1.52 -13.56
C HIS A 44 -2.44 2.37 -12.42
N ARG A 45 -1.34 3.06 -12.69
CA ARG A 45 -0.78 4.05 -11.75
C ARG A 45 -1.65 5.29 -11.72
N ILE A 46 -1.78 5.86 -10.54
CA ILE A 46 -2.40 7.17 -10.33
C ILE A 46 -1.27 8.20 -10.29
N GLU A 47 -1.47 9.34 -10.95
CA GLU A 47 -0.60 10.50 -10.75
C GLU A 47 -1.03 11.18 -9.45
N ALA A 48 -0.12 11.26 -8.49
CA ALA A 48 -0.34 11.88 -7.18
C ALA A 48 0.91 12.66 -6.78
N GLU A 49 0.71 13.79 -6.11
CA GLU A 49 1.80 14.68 -5.70
C GLU A 49 2.41 14.26 -4.35
N HIS A 50 1.57 13.77 -3.44
CA HIS A 50 1.94 13.48 -2.05
C HIS A 50 1.78 12.00 -1.67
N LEU A 51 1.25 11.17 -2.58
CA LEU A 51 1.13 9.73 -2.37
C LEU A 51 2.24 8.97 -3.12
N PRO A 52 3.09 8.18 -2.44
CA PRO A 52 4.11 7.40 -3.12
C PRO A 52 3.51 6.20 -3.86
N ASN A 53 3.87 6.04 -5.13
CA ASN A 53 3.56 4.86 -5.96
C ASN A 53 2.09 4.36 -5.90
N PRO A 54 1.07 5.22 -6.05
CA PRO A 54 -0.31 4.79 -5.98
C PRO A 54 -0.70 4.02 -7.26
N VAL A 55 -1.33 2.86 -7.08
CA VAL A 55 -1.82 1.98 -8.13
C VAL A 55 -3.29 1.71 -7.87
N HIS A 56 -4.15 2.12 -8.79
CA HIS A 56 -5.57 1.78 -8.77
C HIS A 56 -5.72 0.32 -9.22
N ILE A 57 -6.14 -0.57 -8.32
CA ILE A 57 -6.26 -2.02 -8.59
C ILE A 57 -7.68 -2.39 -9.00
N HIS A 58 -8.66 -1.76 -8.36
CA HIS A 58 -10.08 -1.94 -8.57
C HIS A 58 -10.78 -0.63 -8.22
N ALA A 59 -11.99 -0.36 -8.71
CA ALA A 59 -12.73 0.89 -8.41
C ALA A 59 -12.86 1.24 -6.91
N LYS A 60 -12.72 0.25 -6.03
CA LYS A 60 -12.79 0.41 -4.57
C LYS A 60 -11.41 0.34 -3.89
N VAL A 61 -10.34 -0.03 -4.58
CA VAL A 61 -9.05 -0.37 -3.94
C VAL A 61 -7.87 0.27 -4.69
N ILE A 62 -7.13 1.07 -3.95
CA ILE A 62 -5.87 1.68 -4.36
C ILE A 62 -4.77 1.11 -3.45
N SER A 63 -3.65 0.67 -4.01
CA SER A 63 -2.44 0.40 -3.23
C SER A 63 -1.45 1.55 -3.35
N GLY A 64 -0.68 1.85 -2.32
CA GLY A 64 0.41 2.83 -2.41
C GLY A 64 1.33 2.84 -1.19
N GLY A 65 2.14 3.88 -1.05
CA GLY A 65 3.07 4.10 0.04
C GLY A 65 2.48 4.92 1.19
N GLN A 66 3.28 5.15 2.22
CA GLN A 66 2.82 5.81 3.43
C GLN A 66 2.40 7.25 3.11
N PRO A 67 1.17 7.66 3.48
CA PRO A 67 0.80 9.07 3.44
C PRO A 67 1.54 9.81 4.56
N GLU A 68 2.29 10.84 4.19
CA GLU A 68 3.08 11.65 5.13
C GLU A 68 2.56 13.08 5.18
N GLY A 69 2.23 13.54 6.40
CA GLY A 69 1.77 14.89 6.65
C GLY A 69 0.37 15.21 6.10
N ASP A 70 -0.09 16.42 6.42
CA ASP A 70 -1.43 16.91 6.11
C ASP A 70 -1.80 16.83 4.62
N GLU A 71 -0.88 17.21 3.72
CA GLU A 71 -1.18 17.25 2.28
C GLU A 71 -1.42 15.86 1.69
N ALA A 72 -0.76 14.81 2.18
CA ALA A 72 -1.01 13.44 1.72
C ALA A 72 -2.41 12.95 2.16
N PHE A 73 -2.84 13.23 3.40
CA PHE A 73 -4.18 12.87 3.86
C PHE A 73 -5.29 13.67 3.19
N LYS A 74 -5.02 14.94 2.87
CA LYS A 74 -5.90 15.77 2.05
C LYS A 74 -6.01 15.25 0.62
N GLU A 75 -4.91 14.81 0.03
CA GLU A 75 -4.92 14.17 -1.29
C GLU A 75 -5.74 12.87 -1.27
N LEU A 76 -5.61 12.02 -0.25
CA LEU A 76 -6.48 10.84 -0.06
C LEU A 76 -7.97 11.23 0.00
N GLN A 77 -8.31 12.26 0.75
CA GLN A 77 -9.68 12.77 0.82
C GLN A 77 -10.17 13.25 -0.56
N SER A 78 -9.32 13.93 -1.34
CA SER A 78 -9.64 14.41 -2.69
C SER A 78 -9.87 13.27 -3.70
N LEU A 79 -9.17 12.14 -3.51
CA LEU A 79 -9.39 10.88 -4.23
C LEU A 79 -10.66 10.16 -3.78
N GLY A 80 -11.39 10.71 -2.80
CA GLY A 80 -12.63 10.16 -2.26
C GLY A 80 -12.43 9.03 -1.26
N VAL A 81 -11.18 8.70 -0.89
CA VAL A 81 -10.86 7.61 0.03
C VAL A 81 -11.64 7.77 1.33
N LYS A 82 -12.18 6.66 1.84
CA LYS A 82 -12.91 6.61 3.11
C LYS A 82 -12.18 5.82 4.17
N THR A 83 -11.42 4.80 3.75
CA THR A 83 -10.66 3.92 4.63
C THR A 83 -9.21 3.82 4.18
N VAL A 84 -8.28 3.99 5.11
CA VAL A 84 -6.86 3.74 4.95
C VAL A 84 -6.49 2.47 5.72
N ILE A 85 -5.75 1.56 5.08
CA ILE A 85 -5.28 0.33 5.69
C ILE A 85 -3.75 0.31 5.65
N SER A 86 -3.11 0.39 6.81
CA SER A 86 -1.66 0.12 6.91
C SER A 86 -1.44 -1.39 6.98
N VAL A 87 -0.54 -1.89 6.13
CA VAL A 87 0.02 -3.24 6.22
C VAL A 87 1.48 -3.25 6.65
N ASP A 88 2.03 -2.07 6.98
CA ASP A 88 3.34 -1.95 7.61
C ASP A 88 3.27 -2.29 9.10
N ALA A 89 4.41 -2.55 9.74
CA ALA A 89 4.47 -2.75 11.19
C ALA A 89 4.56 -1.43 11.97
N MET A 90 4.66 -0.29 11.28
CA MET A 90 4.66 1.02 11.92
C MET A 90 3.29 1.32 12.52
N ARG A 91 3.28 1.95 13.70
CA ARG A 91 2.05 2.53 14.24
C ARG A 91 1.51 3.59 13.26
N PRO A 92 0.26 3.46 12.77
CA PRO A 92 -0.30 4.43 11.84
C PRO A 92 -0.57 5.79 12.48
N ASP A 93 -0.53 6.85 11.66
CA ASP A 93 -0.98 8.19 12.05
C ASP A 93 -2.51 8.30 11.99
N VAL A 94 -3.14 7.77 13.03
CA VAL A 94 -4.60 7.70 13.17
C VAL A 94 -5.20 9.09 13.43
N GLU A 95 -4.48 9.96 14.14
CA GLU A 95 -4.99 11.29 14.51
C GLU A 95 -5.13 12.18 13.28
N THR A 96 -4.11 12.24 12.43
CA THR A 96 -4.18 13.01 11.19
C THR A 96 -5.27 12.46 10.27
N ALA A 97 -5.37 11.14 10.07
CA ALA A 97 -6.44 10.55 9.27
C ALA A 97 -7.84 10.95 9.78
N ARG A 98 -8.05 10.96 11.11
CA ARG A 98 -9.31 11.37 11.72
C ARG A 98 -9.63 12.85 11.45
N ASN A 99 -8.64 13.73 11.45
CA ASN A 99 -8.82 15.14 11.09
C ASN A 99 -9.33 15.33 9.65
N TYR A 100 -9.01 14.41 8.75
CA TYR A 100 -9.49 14.38 7.36
C TYR A 100 -10.75 13.51 7.17
N GLY A 101 -11.35 13.00 8.25
CA GLY A 101 -12.57 12.18 8.20
C GLY A 101 -12.35 10.78 7.61
N LEU A 102 -11.12 10.27 7.68
CA LEU A 102 -10.73 8.96 7.17
C LEU A 102 -10.73 7.92 8.31
N ARG A 103 -11.27 6.74 8.04
CA ARG A 103 -11.11 5.58 8.92
C ARG A 103 -9.72 4.98 8.72
N TYR A 104 -9.00 4.67 9.80
CA TYR A 104 -7.75 3.91 9.73
C TYR A 104 -7.92 2.48 10.24
N VAL A 105 -7.29 1.52 9.56
CA VAL A 105 -7.18 0.13 9.99
C VAL A 105 -5.72 -0.32 9.89
N HIS A 106 -5.25 -1.12 10.85
CA HIS A 106 -3.90 -1.64 10.88
C HIS A 106 -3.90 -3.17 10.75
N LEU A 107 -3.46 -3.70 9.61
CA LEU A 107 -3.43 -5.12 9.26
C LEU A 107 -2.03 -5.57 8.80
N PRO A 108 -1.02 -5.57 9.68
CA PRO A 108 0.37 -5.79 9.30
C PRO A 108 0.64 -7.22 8.78
N HIS A 109 1.55 -7.33 7.81
CA HIS A 109 2.17 -8.59 7.38
C HIS A 109 3.63 -8.39 6.96
N GLY A 110 4.38 -9.49 6.86
CA GLY A 110 5.80 -9.49 6.51
C GLY A 110 6.08 -9.61 5.01
N TYR A 111 7.38 -9.60 4.67
CA TYR A 111 7.89 -9.83 3.31
C TYR A 111 7.92 -11.33 2.93
N ASP A 112 7.70 -12.20 3.92
CA ASP A 112 7.56 -13.65 3.82
C ASP A 112 6.21 -14.11 3.24
N GLY A 113 5.24 -13.20 3.12
CA GLY A 113 3.94 -13.48 2.52
C GLY A 113 2.78 -12.86 3.30
N VAL A 114 1.56 -13.26 2.93
CA VAL A 114 0.33 -12.86 3.62
C VAL A 114 -0.27 -14.10 4.27
N PRO A 115 -0.31 -14.20 5.61
CA PRO A 115 -0.91 -15.35 6.30
C PRO A 115 -2.39 -15.52 5.96
N ASP A 116 -2.90 -16.75 5.98
CA ASP A 116 -4.29 -17.07 5.57
C ASP A 116 -5.35 -16.24 6.34
N GLU A 117 -5.19 -16.07 7.65
CA GLU A 117 -6.10 -15.21 8.44
C GLU A 117 -6.04 -13.76 7.97
N ARG A 118 -4.84 -13.25 7.67
CA ARG A 118 -4.67 -11.89 7.14
C ARG A 118 -5.30 -11.75 5.75
N VAL A 119 -5.26 -12.78 4.91
CA VAL A 119 -5.98 -12.80 3.62
C VAL A 119 -7.48 -12.61 3.85
N LYS A 120 -8.07 -13.35 4.80
CA LYS A 120 -9.50 -13.26 5.12
C LYS A 120 -9.88 -11.88 5.64
N GLU A 121 -9.10 -11.33 6.57
CA GLU A 121 -9.33 -10.00 7.14
C GLU A 121 -9.24 -8.90 6.07
N LEU A 122 -8.22 -8.96 5.20
CA LEU A 122 -8.06 -8.01 4.10
C LEU A 122 -9.21 -8.12 3.09
N ALA A 123 -9.61 -9.35 2.72
CA ALA A 123 -10.74 -9.60 1.83
C ALA A 123 -12.06 -9.04 2.42
N LYS A 124 -12.29 -9.29 3.71
CA LYS A 124 -13.42 -8.75 4.47
C LYS A 124 -13.38 -7.22 4.49
N ALA A 125 -12.20 -6.63 4.71
CA ALA A 125 -12.03 -5.18 4.75
C ALA A 125 -12.40 -4.54 3.40
N VAL A 126 -11.87 -5.07 2.29
CA VAL A 126 -12.16 -4.51 0.96
C VAL A 126 -13.60 -4.74 0.52
N ARG A 127 -14.25 -5.80 1.02
CA ARG A 127 -15.67 -6.07 0.75
C ARG A 127 -16.58 -5.14 1.55
N ASP A 128 -16.35 -4.99 2.86
CA ASP A 128 -17.36 -4.47 3.79
C ASP A 128 -17.12 -3.03 4.25
N LEU A 129 -15.87 -2.57 4.30
CA LEU A 129 -15.58 -1.19 4.74
C LEU A 129 -15.93 -0.17 3.65
N ASP A 130 -16.24 1.05 4.07
CA ASP A 130 -16.51 2.16 3.14
C ASP A 130 -15.28 2.43 2.27
N GLY A 131 -15.50 2.54 0.96
CA GLY A 131 -14.44 2.81 -0.02
C GLY A 131 -14.65 4.13 -0.77
N PRO A 132 -13.71 4.52 -1.65
CA PRO A 132 -12.45 3.83 -1.98
C PRO A 132 -11.51 3.62 -0.79
N ILE A 133 -10.75 2.53 -0.83
CA ILE A 133 -9.83 2.09 0.22
C ILE A 133 -8.40 2.24 -0.28
N TYR A 134 -7.56 2.88 0.53
CA TYR A 134 -6.14 3.01 0.28
C TYR A 134 -5.35 2.05 1.17
N ILE A 135 -4.74 1.04 0.58
CA ILE A 135 -3.89 0.07 1.29
C ILE A 135 -2.44 0.52 1.11
N HIS A 136 -1.68 0.65 2.21
CA HIS A 136 -0.32 1.12 2.13
C HIS A 136 0.69 0.35 2.99
N CYS A 137 1.95 0.45 2.59
CA CYS A 137 3.12 0.09 3.38
C CYS A 137 4.07 1.30 3.35
N HIS A 138 5.36 1.13 3.60
CA HIS A 138 6.33 2.24 3.47
C HIS A 138 6.40 2.84 2.06
N HIS A 139 7.02 2.17 1.08
CA HIS A 139 7.21 2.75 -0.27
C HIS A 139 6.11 2.41 -1.28
N GLY A 140 5.11 1.60 -0.91
CA GLY A 140 4.03 1.19 -1.80
C GLY A 140 4.39 0.23 -2.92
N LYS A 141 5.59 -0.37 -2.89
CA LYS A 141 6.10 -1.25 -3.96
C LYS A 141 5.98 -2.73 -3.68
N HIS A 142 5.79 -3.15 -2.42
CA HIS A 142 5.97 -4.55 -2.03
C HIS A 142 4.75 -5.07 -1.26
N ARG A 143 4.74 -4.89 0.06
CA ARG A 143 3.67 -5.40 0.94
C ARG A 143 2.28 -4.87 0.54
N SER A 144 2.17 -3.56 0.31
CA SER A 144 0.93 -2.89 -0.10
C SER A 144 0.27 -3.46 -1.37
N PRO A 145 0.94 -3.51 -2.55
CA PRO A 145 0.32 -4.07 -3.75
C PRO A 145 0.05 -5.58 -3.60
N THR A 146 0.86 -6.32 -2.85
CA THR A 146 0.57 -7.73 -2.55
C THR A 146 -0.67 -7.90 -1.70
N ALA A 147 -0.80 -7.16 -0.60
CA ALA A 147 -1.97 -7.17 0.26
C ALA A 147 -3.23 -6.79 -0.50
N ALA A 148 -3.18 -5.70 -1.26
CA ALA A 148 -4.31 -5.23 -2.05
C ALA A 148 -4.72 -6.24 -3.13
N THR A 149 -3.76 -6.84 -3.83
CA THR A 149 -4.00 -7.89 -4.83
C THR A 149 -4.67 -9.11 -4.19
N VAL A 150 -4.09 -9.61 -3.10
CA VAL A 150 -4.61 -10.77 -2.37
C VAL A 150 -6.02 -10.49 -1.84
N ALA A 151 -6.25 -9.31 -1.26
CA ALA A 151 -7.57 -8.87 -0.80
C ALA A 151 -8.60 -8.87 -1.92
N CYS A 152 -8.27 -8.24 -3.05
CA CYS A 152 -9.16 -8.12 -4.21
C CYS A 152 -9.48 -9.48 -4.84
N VAL A 153 -8.49 -10.37 -4.98
CA VAL A 153 -8.72 -11.72 -5.52
C VAL A 153 -9.54 -12.56 -4.55
N ALA A 154 -9.21 -12.53 -3.26
CA ALA A 154 -9.94 -13.27 -2.22
C ALA A 154 -11.40 -12.78 -2.08
N ALA A 155 -11.65 -11.48 -2.24
CA ALA A 155 -13.00 -10.91 -2.26
C ALA A 155 -13.74 -11.06 -3.60
N GLY A 156 -13.10 -11.64 -4.63
CA GLY A 156 -13.70 -11.81 -5.96
C GLY A 156 -13.82 -10.52 -6.79
N LEU A 157 -13.13 -9.45 -6.41
CA LEU A 157 -13.13 -8.15 -7.10
C LEU A 157 -12.23 -8.13 -8.34
N VAL A 158 -11.13 -8.88 -8.30
CA VAL A 158 -10.14 -8.95 -9.40
C VAL A 158 -9.85 -10.42 -9.71
N PRO A 159 -9.76 -10.81 -11.00
CA PRO A 159 -9.39 -12.18 -11.35
C PRO A 159 -7.92 -12.44 -10.98
N LYS A 160 -7.67 -13.64 -10.44
CA LYS A 160 -6.32 -14.13 -10.08
C LYS A 160 -5.28 -13.97 -11.20
N THR A 161 -5.70 -14.02 -12.47
CA THR A 161 -4.80 -13.87 -13.62
C THR A 161 -4.13 -12.49 -13.69
N GLN A 162 -4.63 -11.48 -12.98
CA GLN A 162 -4.01 -10.15 -12.91
C GLN A 162 -3.01 -10.01 -11.75
N SER A 163 -2.90 -10.99 -10.85
CA SER A 163 -2.12 -10.86 -9.62
C SER A 163 -0.67 -10.43 -9.87
N GLU A 164 0.06 -11.15 -10.74
CA GLU A 164 1.47 -10.84 -11.00
C GLU A 164 1.64 -9.51 -11.73
N ALA A 165 0.74 -9.20 -12.67
CA ALA A 165 0.77 -7.93 -13.42
C ALA A 165 0.61 -6.72 -12.49
N ILE A 166 -0.20 -6.82 -11.43
CA ILE A 166 -0.36 -5.75 -10.44
C ILE A 166 0.94 -5.57 -9.64
N LEU A 167 1.56 -6.65 -9.19
CA LEU A 167 2.84 -6.61 -8.48
C LEU A 167 3.94 -6.00 -9.35
N GLU A 168 4.03 -6.42 -10.62
CA GLU A 168 4.99 -5.87 -11.59
C GLU A 168 4.74 -4.38 -11.84
N LEU A 169 3.49 -3.98 -12.03
CA LEU A 169 3.10 -2.58 -12.23
C LEU A 169 3.51 -1.70 -11.04
N ALA A 170 3.35 -2.21 -9.82
CA ALA A 170 3.74 -1.53 -8.59
C ALA A 170 5.26 -1.57 -8.34
N GLY A 171 6.03 -2.36 -9.09
CA GLY A 171 7.48 -2.49 -8.92
C GLY A 171 7.88 -3.43 -7.78
N THR A 172 7.08 -4.47 -7.50
CA THR A 172 7.45 -5.52 -6.55
C THR A 172 8.73 -6.22 -6.99
N ASN A 173 9.71 -6.33 -6.09
CA ASN A 173 10.96 -7.01 -6.39
C ASN A 173 10.76 -8.54 -6.31
N LEU A 174 11.19 -9.26 -7.35
CA LEU A 174 11.12 -10.72 -7.45
C LEU A 174 11.85 -11.48 -6.32
N ASN A 175 12.79 -10.82 -5.64
CA ASN A 175 13.48 -11.40 -4.48
C ASN A 175 12.54 -11.64 -3.30
N TYR A 176 11.41 -10.93 -3.20
CA TYR A 176 10.38 -11.18 -2.19
C TYR A 176 9.48 -12.35 -2.61
N ARG A 177 10.06 -13.55 -2.61
CA ARG A 177 9.40 -14.79 -3.07
C ARG A 177 8.06 -15.03 -2.39
N GLY A 178 7.99 -14.85 -1.07
CA GLY A 178 6.77 -15.03 -0.28
C GLY A 178 5.61 -14.13 -0.71
N LEU A 179 5.91 -12.90 -1.14
CA LEU A 179 4.89 -11.98 -1.64
C LEU A 179 4.32 -12.44 -2.99
N TYR A 180 5.19 -12.90 -3.90
CA TYR A 180 4.75 -13.47 -5.18
C TYR A 180 3.98 -14.79 -4.98
N GLU A 181 4.42 -15.63 -4.05
CA GLU A 181 3.72 -16.88 -3.70
C GLU A 181 2.32 -16.59 -3.16
N ALA A 182 2.16 -15.61 -2.26
CA ALA A 182 0.84 -15.20 -1.77
C ALA A 182 -0.08 -14.75 -2.93
N ALA A 183 0.42 -13.89 -3.82
CA ALA A 183 -0.33 -13.40 -4.98
C ALA A 183 -0.66 -14.51 -6.00
N ARG A 184 0.22 -15.52 -6.15
CA ARG A 184 0.03 -16.69 -7.02
C ARG A 184 -0.89 -17.74 -6.43
N ASN A 185 -0.94 -17.88 -5.11
CA ASN A 185 -1.66 -18.97 -4.45
C ASN A 185 -3.05 -18.58 -3.96
N VAL A 186 -3.31 -17.29 -3.76
CA VAL A 186 -4.63 -16.79 -3.36
C VAL A 186 -5.75 -17.30 -4.27
N LYS A 187 -6.91 -17.53 -3.67
CA LYS A 187 -8.14 -17.98 -4.32
C LYS A 187 -9.30 -17.12 -3.81
N PRO A 188 -10.35 -16.90 -4.61
CA PRO A 188 -11.59 -16.33 -4.12
C PRO A 188 -12.13 -17.12 -2.93
N LEU A 189 -12.54 -16.41 -1.88
CA LEU A 189 -13.20 -16.96 -0.72
C LEU A 189 -14.70 -17.08 -0.98
N GLU A 190 -15.36 -18.04 -0.33
CA GLU A 190 -16.80 -18.16 -0.38
C GLU A 190 -17.46 -16.97 0.33
N ALA A 191 -18.53 -16.42 -0.26
CA ALA A 191 -19.23 -15.27 0.32
C ALA A 191 -19.74 -15.56 1.75
N ALA A 192 -20.24 -16.78 2.00
CA ALA A 192 -20.69 -17.21 3.31
C ALA A 192 -19.58 -17.16 4.38
N LEU A 193 -18.36 -17.56 4.02
CA LEU A 193 -17.21 -17.48 4.93
C LEU A 193 -16.91 -16.03 5.33
N LEU A 194 -16.97 -15.11 4.37
CA LEU A 194 -16.77 -13.68 4.66
C LEU A 194 -17.97 -13.09 5.44
N ASP A 195 -19.19 -13.59 5.25
CA ASP A 195 -20.37 -13.15 6.02
C ASP A 195 -20.29 -13.56 7.49
N GLU A 196 -19.82 -14.78 7.76
CA GLU A 196 -19.65 -15.32 9.11
C GLU A 196 -18.40 -14.80 9.83
N LEU A 197 -17.40 -14.33 9.09
CA LEU A 197 -16.15 -13.83 9.66
C LEU A 197 -16.38 -12.52 10.43
N GLU A 198 -16.16 -12.57 11.74
CA GLU A 198 -16.09 -11.37 12.59
C GLU A 198 -14.65 -10.87 12.66
N VAL A 199 -14.43 -9.61 12.26
CA VAL A 199 -13.11 -8.97 12.31
C VAL A 199 -13.22 -7.66 13.07
N ASP A 200 -12.39 -7.54 14.10
CA ASP A 200 -12.17 -6.27 14.81
C ASP A 200 -11.12 -5.45 14.05
N PHE A 201 -11.58 -4.56 13.18
CA PHE A 201 -10.73 -3.67 12.40
C PHE A 201 -10.17 -2.52 13.25
N ARG A 202 -9.12 -2.81 14.01
CA ARG A 202 -8.44 -1.87 14.91
C ARG A 202 -7.64 -0.82 14.14
N GLU A 203 -7.62 0.40 14.68
CA GLU A 203 -6.78 1.51 14.20
C GLU A 203 -5.29 1.25 14.47
N THR A 204 -4.95 0.38 15.43
CA THR A 204 -3.59 -0.05 15.73
C THR A 204 -3.59 -1.51 16.17
N ALA A 205 -2.87 -2.36 15.44
CA ALA A 205 -2.58 -3.74 15.82
C ALA A 205 -1.34 -3.81 16.74
N GLU A 206 -1.30 -4.85 17.58
CA GLU A 206 -0.09 -5.22 18.30
C GLU A 206 0.90 -5.84 17.31
N VAL A 207 2.11 -5.29 17.27
CA VAL A 207 3.21 -5.78 16.44
C VAL A 207 4.32 -6.32 17.32
N ARG A 208 5.07 -7.29 16.81
CA ARG A 208 6.26 -7.79 17.52
C ARG A 208 7.27 -6.64 17.64
N PRO A 209 7.93 -6.45 18.81
CA PRO A 209 8.88 -5.34 19.01
C PRO A 209 10.00 -5.29 17.96
N ILE A 210 10.49 -6.45 17.52
CA ILE A 210 11.50 -6.51 16.45
C ILE A 210 10.98 -5.96 15.12
N ALA A 211 9.71 -6.16 14.78
CA ALA A 211 9.15 -5.66 13.52
C ALA A 211 9.07 -4.13 13.53
N GLU A 212 8.69 -3.54 14.66
CA GLU A 212 8.70 -2.09 14.86
C GLU A 212 10.13 -1.52 14.79
N ALA A 213 11.09 -2.15 15.45
CA ALA A 213 12.50 -1.75 15.39
C ALA A 213 13.05 -1.81 13.96
N MET A 214 12.74 -2.86 13.19
CA MET A 214 13.16 -2.98 11.80
C MET A 214 12.58 -1.88 10.90
N VAL A 215 11.37 -1.42 11.17
CA VAL A 215 10.77 -0.30 10.42
C VAL A 215 11.49 1.00 10.75
N ALA A 216 11.69 1.31 12.02
CA ALA A 216 12.42 2.50 12.44
C ALA A 216 13.84 2.54 11.83
N MET A 217 14.55 1.41 11.90
CA MET A 217 15.86 1.25 11.25
C MET A 217 15.81 1.43 9.73
N GLY A 218 14.74 0.95 9.08
CA GLY A 218 14.52 1.15 7.65
C GLY A 218 14.42 2.63 7.28
N HIS A 219 13.73 3.43 8.10
CA HIS A 219 13.58 4.87 7.89
C HIS A 219 14.93 5.59 8.05
N THR A 220 15.66 5.32 9.14
CA THR A 220 17.01 5.88 9.35
C THR A 220 17.97 5.44 8.24
N HIS A 221 17.85 4.21 7.74
CA HIS A 221 18.67 3.75 6.61
C HIS A 221 18.36 4.51 5.32
N ASP A 222 17.09 4.85 5.08
CA ASP A 222 16.70 5.70 3.94
C ASP A 222 17.23 7.13 4.10
N HIS A 223 17.19 7.72 5.30
CA HIS A 223 17.81 9.01 5.58
C HIS A 223 19.31 8.99 5.27
N LEU A 224 20.02 7.95 5.71
CA LEU A 224 21.44 7.77 5.41
C LEU A 224 21.72 7.65 3.90
N LYS A 225 20.80 7.05 3.12
CA LYS A 225 20.92 7.04 1.64
C LYS A 225 20.74 8.42 1.05
N TRP A 226 19.79 9.21 1.55
CA TRP A 226 19.58 10.60 1.10
C TRP A 226 20.81 11.46 1.42
N ILE A 227 21.36 11.33 2.62
CA ILE A 227 22.61 11.97 3.03
C ILE A 227 23.77 11.53 2.12
N ALA A 228 23.91 10.23 1.84
CA ALA A 228 24.94 9.72 0.94
C ALA A 228 24.79 10.28 -0.49
N ALA A 229 23.55 10.40 -1.00
CA ALA A 229 23.25 11.00 -2.30
C ALA A 229 23.56 12.51 -2.33
N ALA A 230 23.47 13.19 -1.18
CA ALA A 230 23.92 14.56 -0.97
C ALA A 230 25.44 14.67 -0.67
N GLY A 231 26.22 13.62 -0.96
CA GLY A 231 27.66 13.62 -0.75
C GLY A 231 28.06 13.70 0.73
N TRP A 232 27.26 13.11 1.61
CA TRP A 232 27.43 13.12 3.07
C TRP A 232 27.28 14.50 3.73
N HIS A 233 26.59 15.41 3.06
CA HIS A 233 26.11 16.67 3.61
C HIS A 233 24.62 16.58 3.97
N ARG A 234 24.09 17.63 4.61
CA ARG A 234 22.65 17.75 4.85
C ARG A 234 21.92 17.89 3.50
N PRO A 235 20.92 17.04 3.19
CA PRO A 235 20.12 17.21 1.98
C PRO A 235 19.39 18.55 1.96
N ALA A 236 19.23 19.18 0.79
CA ALA A 236 18.58 20.48 0.67
C ALA A 236 17.09 20.44 1.05
N ASP A 237 16.42 19.35 0.69
CA ASP A 237 14.99 19.15 0.96
C ASP A 237 14.73 18.64 2.39
N HIS A 238 15.79 18.21 3.10
CA HIS A 238 15.74 17.71 4.48
C HIS A 238 16.88 18.32 5.32
N PRO A 239 16.80 19.63 5.63
CA PRO A 239 17.87 20.34 6.35
C PRO A 239 18.03 19.91 7.82
N ASP A 240 17.05 19.18 8.34
CA ASP A 240 17.02 18.55 9.66
C ASP A 240 17.90 17.30 9.76
N LEU A 241 18.15 16.61 8.64
CA LEU A 241 18.96 15.39 8.62
C LEU A 241 20.45 15.71 8.73
N GLU A 242 20.97 15.65 9.95
CA GLU A 242 22.39 15.84 10.25
C GLU A 242 23.14 14.50 10.12
N PRO A 243 24.20 14.40 9.26
CA PRO A 243 24.83 13.12 8.94
C PRO A 243 25.30 12.30 10.14
N ALA A 244 26.01 12.92 11.09
CA ALA A 244 26.51 12.20 12.25
C ALA A 244 25.37 11.78 13.20
N HIS A 245 24.32 12.59 13.30
CA HIS A 245 23.13 12.27 14.07
C HIS A 245 22.35 11.08 13.50
N GLU A 246 22.13 11.01 12.19
CA GLU A 246 21.45 9.86 11.58
C GLU A 246 22.28 8.57 11.73
N ALA A 247 23.61 8.67 11.65
CA ALA A 247 24.50 7.54 11.91
C ALA A 247 24.45 7.09 13.39
N LEU A 248 24.35 8.03 14.33
CA LEU A 248 24.10 7.76 15.74
C LEU A 248 22.75 7.04 15.93
N LEU A 249 21.66 7.55 15.36
CA LEU A 249 20.34 6.90 15.45
C LEU A 249 20.39 5.47 14.92
N MET A 250 21.08 5.24 13.79
CA MET A 250 21.27 3.90 13.24
C MET A 250 21.99 2.98 14.22
N ARG A 251 23.05 3.47 14.89
CA ARG A 251 23.76 2.71 15.94
C ARG A 251 22.83 2.38 17.10
N GLU A 252 22.13 3.38 17.64
CA GLU A 252 21.26 3.21 18.81
C GLU A 252 20.14 2.19 18.54
N HIS A 253 19.58 2.15 17.33
CA HIS A 253 18.62 1.11 16.98
C HIS A 253 19.20 -0.30 17.09
N PHE A 254 20.43 -0.53 16.62
CA PHE A 254 21.08 -1.83 16.80
C PHE A 254 21.36 -2.12 18.28
N THR A 255 21.87 -1.12 19.02
CA THR A 255 22.18 -1.26 20.44
C THR A 255 20.94 -1.65 21.24
N GLU A 256 19.80 -0.98 21.02
CA GLU A 256 18.57 -1.28 21.74
C GLU A 256 17.97 -2.62 21.33
N LEU A 257 18.04 -3.00 20.05
CA LEU A 257 17.65 -4.33 19.62
C LEU A 257 18.49 -5.42 20.29
N LEU A 258 19.82 -5.20 20.37
CA LEU A 258 20.80 -6.09 21.00
C LEU A 258 20.56 -6.31 22.51
N ARG A 259 19.80 -5.43 23.16
CA ARG A 259 19.44 -5.52 24.59
C ARG A 259 18.15 -6.27 24.87
N THR A 260 17.36 -6.57 23.83
CA THR A 260 16.09 -7.28 24.02
C THR A 260 16.31 -8.75 24.36
N ASP A 261 15.51 -9.29 25.29
CA ASP A 261 15.55 -10.73 25.63
C ASP A 261 15.20 -11.62 24.43
N TYR A 262 14.45 -11.07 23.47
CA TYR A 262 14.12 -11.71 22.20
C TYR A 262 15.34 -12.32 21.50
N LEU A 263 16.49 -11.65 21.55
CA LEU A 263 17.69 -12.13 20.85
C LEU A 263 18.41 -13.29 21.54
N GLN A 264 18.10 -13.60 22.79
CA GLN A 264 18.76 -14.71 23.49
C GLN A 264 18.45 -16.06 22.81
N GLU A 265 17.25 -16.17 22.22
CA GLU A 265 16.77 -17.36 21.54
C GLU A 265 17.11 -17.38 20.03
N GLU A 266 17.62 -16.25 19.50
CA GLU A 266 17.95 -16.13 18.08
C GLU A 266 19.30 -16.82 17.72
N PRO A 267 19.42 -17.35 16.49
CA PRO A 267 20.63 -18.01 16.01
C PRO A 267 21.88 -17.14 16.14
N GLU A 268 23.04 -17.76 16.37
CA GLU A 268 24.32 -17.03 16.50
C GLU A 268 24.61 -16.13 15.30
N LYS A 269 24.30 -16.60 14.08
CA LYS A 269 24.46 -15.81 12.85
C LYS A 269 23.59 -14.54 12.85
N PHE A 270 22.36 -14.62 13.37
CA PHE A 270 21.45 -13.48 13.48
C PHE A 270 22.07 -12.40 14.39
N ARG A 271 22.46 -12.80 15.60
CA ARG A 271 23.09 -11.91 16.59
C ARG A 271 24.38 -11.29 16.06
N ARG A 272 25.22 -12.08 15.39
CA ARG A 272 26.48 -11.59 14.81
C ARG A 272 26.26 -10.52 13.74
N LEU A 273 25.28 -10.70 12.86
CA LEU A 273 24.96 -9.69 11.83
C LEU A 273 24.49 -8.37 12.43
N LEU A 274 23.72 -8.41 13.53
CA LEU A 274 23.34 -7.20 14.26
C LEU A 274 24.55 -6.51 14.90
N GLN A 275 25.43 -7.27 15.57
CA GLN A 275 26.65 -6.73 16.19
C GLN A 275 27.62 -6.14 15.16
N ASP A 276 27.81 -6.81 14.02
CA ASP A 276 28.66 -6.32 12.94
C ASP A 276 28.08 -5.03 12.33
N SER A 277 26.75 -4.89 12.29
CA SER A 277 26.07 -3.69 11.82
C SER A 277 26.13 -2.54 12.82
N GLU A 278 25.96 -2.81 14.12
CA GLU A 278 26.15 -1.84 15.21
C GLU A 278 27.57 -1.24 15.14
N LYS A 279 28.58 -2.12 15.01
CA LYS A 279 29.99 -1.69 14.89
C LYS A 279 30.24 -0.85 13.64
N ALA A 280 29.61 -1.21 12.51
CA ALA A 280 29.71 -0.42 11.29
C ALA A 280 29.03 0.95 11.43
N ALA A 281 27.87 1.03 12.10
CA ALA A 281 27.17 2.28 12.39
C ALA A 281 27.97 3.18 13.35
N GLN A 282 28.56 2.62 14.40
CA GLN A 282 29.49 3.35 15.28
C GLN A 282 30.66 3.93 14.49
N GLY A 283 31.31 3.11 13.64
CA GLY A 283 32.41 3.59 12.82
C GLY A 283 31.99 4.69 11.85
N LEU A 284 30.76 4.62 11.32
CA LEU A 284 30.21 5.62 10.41
C LEU A 284 30.00 6.94 11.14
N GLU A 285 29.40 6.88 12.33
CA GLU A 285 29.23 8.04 13.22
C GLU A 285 30.58 8.69 13.53
N ASP A 286 31.57 7.92 14.00
CA ASP A 286 32.89 8.44 14.35
C ASP A 286 33.59 9.11 13.17
N ALA A 287 33.51 8.49 11.98
CA ALA A 287 34.09 9.03 10.77
C ALA A 287 33.40 10.33 10.33
N LEU A 288 32.07 10.42 10.45
CA LEU A 288 31.31 11.63 10.13
C LEU A 288 31.59 12.76 11.13
N ARG A 289 31.71 12.46 12.42
CA ARG A 289 32.06 13.45 13.45
C ARG A 289 33.48 13.99 13.28
N ALA A 290 34.42 13.13 12.87
CA ALA A 290 35.80 13.52 12.65
C ALA A 290 36.00 14.28 11.33
N TRP A 291 35.09 14.12 10.36
CA TRP A 291 35.19 14.76 9.07
C TRP A 291 34.68 16.21 9.13
N THR A 292 35.60 17.16 8.95
CA THR A 292 35.28 18.59 8.82
C THR A 292 35.49 19.00 7.36
N PRO A 293 34.43 19.05 6.52
CA PRO A 293 34.57 19.41 5.13
C PRO A 293 35.06 20.86 4.99
N THR A 294 36.13 21.06 4.21
CA THR A 294 36.72 22.39 3.97
C THR A 294 35.95 23.22 2.95
N SER A 295 35.04 22.60 2.19
CA SER A 295 34.10 23.25 1.27
C SER A 295 32.85 22.38 1.11
N ALA A 296 31.78 22.95 0.55
CA ALA A 296 30.55 22.20 0.21
C ALA A 296 30.74 21.13 -0.88
N THR A 297 31.92 21.08 -1.52
CA THR A 297 32.28 20.09 -2.55
C THR A 297 33.38 19.15 -2.07
N ALA A 298 33.75 19.20 -0.79
CA ALA A 298 34.77 18.33 -0.23
C ALA A 298 34.29 16.88 -0.29
N GLU A 299 35.13 16.00 -0.80
CA GLU A 299 34.81 14.57 -0.82
C GLU A 299 34.97 13.98 0.59
N PRO A 300 34.03 13.10 1.01
CA PRO A 300 34.14 12.38 2.27
C PRO A 300 35.31 11.38 2.23
N PRO A 301 35.91 11.06 3.38
CA PRO A 301 36.79 9.90 3.50
C PRO A 301 36.10 8.63 2.97
N GLU A 302 36.83 7.82 2.19
CA GLU A 302 36.33 6.56 1.63
C GLU A 302 35.75 5.61 2.70
N THR A 303 36.25 5.72 3.93
CA THR A 303 35.76 4.97 5.09
C THR A 303 34.27 5.17 5.35
N ILE A 304 33.74 6.38 5.16
CA ILE A 304 32.32 6.70 5.37
C ILE A 304 31.45 5.86 4.41
N THR A 305 31.73 5.97 3.10
CA THR A 305 31.01 5.21 2.07
C THR A 305 31.14 3.71 2.29
N ARG A 306 32.35 3.22 2.61
CA ARG A 306 32.58 1.79 2.87
C ARG A 306 31.76 1.27 4.06
N LEU A 307 31.64 2.04 5.14
CA LEU A 307 30.87 1.65 6.33
C LEU A 307 29.37 1.63 6.04
N ALA A 308 28.86 2.62 5.32
CA ALA A 308 27.46 2.66 4.90
C ALA A 308 27.06 1.48 3.99
N VAL A 309 27.96 1.12 3.06
CA VAL A 309 27.81 -0.09 2.23
C VAL A 309 27.82 -1.35 3.10
N SER A 310 28.70 -1.43 4.11
CA SER A 310 28.74 -2.57 5.04
C SER A 310 27.44 -2.74 5.83
N ILE A 311 26.86 -1.66 6.33
CA ILE A 311 25.56 -1.70 7.03
C ILE A 311 24.49 -2.27 6.08
N SER A 312 24.43 -1.73 4.85
CA SER A 312 23.45 -2.17 3.85
C SER A 312 23.59 -3.66 3.50
N ALA A 313 24.83 -4.14 3.33
CA ALA A 313 25.13 -5.53 3.02
C ALA A 313 24.76 -6.46 4.18
N ASN A 314 25.01 -6.06 5.43
CA ASN A 314 24.63 -6.84 6.61
C ASN A 314 23.11 -6.93 6.76
N CYS A 315 22.39 -5.81 6.58
CA CYS A 315 20.93 -5.78 6.57
C CYS A 315 20.37 -6.74 5.50
N GLN A 316 20.89 -6.67 4.28
CA GLN A 316 20.48 -7.57 3.20
C GLN A 316 20.72 -9.05 3.56
N SER A 317 21.92 -9.40 4.03
CA SER A 317 22.25 -10.78 4.40
C SER A 317 21.36 -11.32 5.53
N CYS A 318 21.05 -10.47 6.51
CA CYS A 318 20.15 -10.81 7.60
C CYS A 318 18.72 -11.04 7.10
N HIS A 319 18.21 -10.14 6.27
CA HIS A 319 16.86 -10.25 5.73
C HIS A 319 16.68 -11.47 4.83
N GLU A 320 17.61 -11.74 3.93
CA GLU A 320 17.59 -12.93 3.07
C GLU A 320 17.62 -14.24 3.88
N THR A 321 18.34 -14.25 5.00
CA THR A 321 18.48 -15.46 5.84
C THR A 321 17.31 -15.67 6.80
N PHE A 322 16.66 -14.60 7.29
CA PHE A 322 15.75 -14.71 8.43
C PHE A 322 14.37 -14.06 8.24
N ARG A 323 14.25 -13.05 7.35
CA ARG A 323 13.03 -12.27 7.18
C ARG A 323 12.26 -12.69 5.93
N ASP A 324 12.94 -12.74 4.79
CA ASP A 324 12.36 -12.82 3.44
C ASP A 324 12.19 -14.28 2.95
N ILE A 325 12.10 -15.22 3.88
CA ILE A 325 11.82 -16.63 3.62
C ILE A 325 10.29 -16.80 3.49
N PRO A 326 9.76 -17.40 2.41
CA PRO A 326 8.33 -17.65 2.28
C PRO A 326 7.73 -18.37 3.48
N LEU A 327 6.49 -18.01 3.85
CA LEU A 327 5.79 -18.62 5.00
C LEU A 327 5.70 -20.16 4.92
N GLY A 328 5.59 -20.73 3.71
CA GLY A 328 5.56 -22.19 3.52
C GLY A 328 6.92 -22.89 3.70
N GLU A 329 8.01 -22.13 3.83
CA GLU A 329 9.38 -22.63 4.02
C GLU A 329 9.89 -22.42 5.46
N LYS A 330 9.10 -21.79 6.33
CA LYS A 330 9.39 -21.59 7.76
C LYS A 330 8.84 -22.75 8.59
#